data_AF-A0A3P5YDU8-F1
#
_entry.id   AF-A0A3P5YDU8-F1
#
_cell.length_a   1.000
_cell.length_b   1.000
_cell.length_c   1.000
_cell.angle_alpha   90.00
_cell.angle_beta   90.00
_cell.angle_gamma   90.00
#
_symmetry.space_group_name_H-M   'P 1'
#
loop_
_entity.id
_entity.type
_entity.pdbx_description
1 polymer ?
#
loop_
_entity_poly.entity_id
_entity_poly.type
_entity_poly.pdbx_seq_one_letter_code
_entity_poly.pdbx_strand_id
1 'polypeptide(L)'
;MAELEDSFLAEIDELSDYEESGFEDNVANYGGDISMDMSDLETLKSDDDLDTVSKLLRTQRYADVMNKVEDALGKDSCGALSEDDPLYKLIVDCNKLTVDIENEIVTVHGFIRSKYRPRFPELESLVHHAIEYASVVKQIGDEKDLTLVTLKGLSAKSTPFSVLLFASTTKGKPLPEDVLQKTLEACDRAFELDSALKKILAFVETKMGCIAPNLSAVVGSAVAAKLMATAGGLSGLAKMPSCNVQVLGQKRKNLDGFSAVTTQSRVGYLEQTEIFQKTPPGFRKQAIKLLAGKSTLAARVDACRGDPLGTNGKPLREEIQKKIDKLQEPGVARQPKPLPVPDMTAKKKRGGRRLRKMKERYAVTEMRKLSNRVAFGVASEESSLGDGLGVGYGMLGQGGSKRLRVSSVPSKLKLGAKLEKKLKERQYTSGVTTATTSGFMTSRLAFTPVQGIELCNPGAVKLGSGTQSTYFSESGTFSQIKKI
;
A
#
# COMPACT_ATOMS: atom_id res chain seq x y z
N MET A 1 46.30 -5.71 16.97
CA MET A 1 44.89 -5.53 17.41
C MET A 1 44.60 -4.12 17.89
N ALA A 2 45.59 -3.29 18.27
CA ALA A 2 45.35 -1.89 18.61
C ALA A 2 45.24 -0.94 17.38
N GLU A 3 45.77 -1.31 16.22
CA GLU A 3 45.78 -0.41 15.03
C GLU A 3 44.46 -0.32 14.26
N LEU A 4 43.45 -1.15 14.57
CA LEU A 4 42.15 -1.19 13.88
C LEU A 4 41.05 -0.42 14.63
N GLU A 5 41.22 -0.22 15.93
CA GLU A 5 40.32 0.60 16.75
C GLU A 5 40.67 2.09 16.59
N ASP A 6 41.97 2.42 16.49
CA ASP A 6 42.43 3.79 16.29
C ASP A 6 42.09 4.35 14.88
N SER A 7 42.07 3.50 13.84
CA SER A 7 41.62 3.93 12.50
C SER A 7 40.11 4.18 12.44
N PHE A 8 39.34 3.49 13.28
CA PHE A 8 37.88 3.60 13.31
C PHE A 8 37.40 4.85 14.07
N LEU A 9 38.15 5.25 15.10
CA LEU A 9 37.88 6.49 15.84
C LEU A 9 38.33 7.73 15.06
N ALA A 10 39.43 7.64 14.29
CA ALA A 10 39.89 8.73 13.44
C ALA A 10 38.91 9.06 12.29
N GLU A 11 38.24 8.06 11.71
CA GLU A 11 37.20 8.28 10.69
C GLU A 11 35.90 8.88 11.25
N ILE A 12 35.65 8.76 12.57
CA ILE A 12 34.47 9.33 13.23
C ILE A 12 34.71 10.81 13.58
N ASP A 13 35.92 11.18 13.98
CA ASP A 13 36.28 12.59 14.25
C ASP A 13 36.30 13.43 12.97
N GLU A 14 36.78 12.88 11.84
CA GLU A 14 36.79 13.57 10.53
C GLU A 14 35.38 13.86 9.95
N LEU A 15 34.34 13.19 10.47
CA LEU A 15 32.94 13.44 10.10
C LEU A 15 32.23 14.46 11.00
N SER A 16 32.84 14.87 12.13
CA SER A 16 32.25 15.83 13.07
C SER A 16 32.61 17.29 12.77
N ASP A 17 33.65 17.54 11.96
CA ASP A 17 34.20 18.88 11.68
C ASP A 17 33.59 19.60 10.46
N TYR A 18 32.47 19.12 9.92
CA TYR A 18 31.71 19.86 8.91
C TYR A 18 30.50 20.58 9.54
N GLU A 19 30.77 21.66 10.26
CA GLU A 19 29.74 22.67 10.53
C GLU A 19 29.56 23.63 9.34
N GLU A 20 28.29 23.85 9.01
CA GLU A 20 27.70 25.06 8.44
C GLU A 20 28.29 25.69 7.17
N SER A 21 27.70 25.34 6.03
CA SER A 21 27.47 26.31 4.96
C SER A 21 25.98 26.38 4.65
N GLY A 22 25.35 27.48 5.06
CA GLY A 22 23.93 27.74 4.92
C GLY A 22 23.44 27.69 3.47
N PHE A 23 22.36 26.94 3.27
CA PHE A 23 21.47 27.07 2.14
C PHE A 23 20.04 27.08 2.69
N GLU A 24 19.47 28.28 2.84
CA GLU A 24 18.06 28.48 3.16
C GLU A 24 17.21 28.08 1.95
N ASP A 25 16.72 26.84 1.93
CA ASP A 25 15.57 26.47 1.11
C ASP A 25 14.35 26.30 2.01
N ASN A 26 13.58 27.38 2.09
CA ASN A 26 12.22 27.42 2.63
C ASN A 26 11.29 26.50 1.81
N VAL A 27 11.28 25.21 2.11
CA VAL A 27 10.21 24.30 1.68
C VAL A 27 9.28 24.07 2.86
N ALA A 28 8.21 24.85 2.88
CA ALA A 28 7.11 24.69 3.81
C ALA A 28 6.59 23.25 3.79
N ASN A 29 6.82 22.56 4.90
CA ASN A 29 6.37 21.22 5.22
C ASN A 29 4.84 21.17 5.31
N TYR A 30 4.16 21.02 4.17
CA TYR A 30 2.74 20.68 4.11
C TYR A 30 2.58 19.25 3.60
N GLY A 31 2.81 18.32 4.52
CA GLY A 31 2.66 16.89 4.30
C GLY A 31 2.67 16.16 5.63
N GLY A 32 1.92 16.67 6.62
CA GLY A 32 1.69 15.98 7.87
C GLY A 32 0.83 14.75 7.62
N ASP A 33 1.47 13.59 7.56
CA ASP A 33 0.82 12.33 7.83
C ASP A 33 0.06 12.46 9.16
N ILE A 34 -1.24 12.13 9.16
CA ILE A 34 -2.00 11.93 10.40
C ILE A 34 -1.58 10.57 10.97
N SER A 35 -0.34 10.51 11.44
CA SER A 35 0.13 9.57 12.44
C SER A 35 0.54 10.42 13.63
N MET A 36 -0.46 10.84 14.42
CA MET A 36 -0.18 11.21 15.80
C MET A 36 0.48 9.99 16.44
N ASP A 37 1.71 10.18 16.90
CA ASP A 37 2.59 9.12 17.38
C ASP A 37 1.91 8.39 18.55
N MET A 38 2.00 7.05 18.56
CA MET A 38 1.32 6.23 19.58
C MET A 38 1.84 6.49 21.00
N SER A 39 3.01 7.12 21.11
CA SER A 39 3.67 7.51 22.35
C SER A 39 3.04 8.72 23.03
N ASP A 40 2.47 9.67 22.28
CA ASP A 40 1.97 10.94 22.84
C ASP A 40 0.57 10.80 23.46
N LEU A 41 -0.10 9.66 23.23
CA LEU A 41 -1.41 9.34 23.78
C LEU A 41 -1.34 8.61 25.12
N GLU A 42 -0.20 8.00 25.46
CA GLU A 42 0.01 7.29 26.75
C GLU A 42 0.25 8.26 27.92
N THR A 43 0.48 9.55 27.65
CA THR A 43 0.64 10.59 28.69
C THR A 43 -0.66 11.24 29.16
N LEU A 44 -1.83 10.77 28.69
CA LEU A 44 -3.12 11.16 29.28
C LEU A 44 -3.31 10.41 30.59
N LYS A 45 -3.08 11.13 31.70
CA LYS A 45 -3.19 10.59 33.05
C LYS A 45 -4.62 10.09 33.28
N SER A 46 -4.73 9.08 34.15
CA SER A 46 -5.95 8.36 34.50
C SER A 46 -7.12 9.21 34.99
N ASP A 47 -6.92 10.51 35.25
CA ASP A 47 -7.86 11.37 35.97
C ASP A 47 -8.43 12.51 35.10
N ASP A 48 -8.07 12.59 33.81
CA ASP A 48 -8.56 13.68 32.95
C ASP A 48 -10.07 13.55 32.67
N ASP A 49 -10.80 14.64 32.93
CA ASP A 49 -12.22 14.77 32.61
C ASP A 49 -12.45 14.84 31.10
N LEU A 50 -13.57 14.30 30.63
CA LEU A 50 -13.95 14.28 29.21
C LEU A 50 -13.89 15.67 28.56
N ASP A 51 -14.13 16.69 29.38
CA ASP A 51 -14.16 18.11 29.05
C ASP A 51 -12.80 18.73 28.70
N THR A 52 -11.70 18.20 29.22
CA THR A 52 -10.36 18.63 28.82
C THR A 52 -9.94 17.99 27.50
N VAL A 53 -10.50 16.83 27.18
CA VAL A 53 -10.20 16.05 25.97
C VAL A 53 -11.02 16.54 24.77
N SER A 54 -12.32 16.83 24.95
CA SER A 54 -13.20 17.34 23.89
C SER A 54 -13.49 18.83 24.07
N LYS A 55 -12.76 19.70 23.37
CA LYS A 55 -12.87 21.17 23.48
C LYS A 55 -13.71 21.79 22.37
N LEU A 56 -13.91 21.10 21.24
CA LEU A 56 -14.44 21.71 20.03
C LEU A 56 -15.91 22.10 20.17
N LEU A 57 -16.72 21.22 20.78
CA LEU A 57 -18.15 21.44 21.02
C LEU A 57 -18.41 22.70 21.87
N ARG A 58 -17.44 23.10 22.70
CA ARG A 58 -17.53 24.29 23.56
C ARG A 58 -17.06 25.57 22.88
N THR A 59 -16.39 25.43 21.73
CA THR A 59 -15.81 26.57 21.03
C THR A 59 -16.91 27.34 20.32
N GLN A 60 -16.96 28.67 20.53
CA GLN A 60 -17.93 29.56 19.87
C GLN A 60 -17.92 29.40 18.34
N ARG A 61 -16.73 29.18 17.76
CA ARG A 61 -16.54 28.89 16.33
C ARG A 61 -17.37 27.71 15.82
N TYR A 62 -17.50 26.62 16.60
CA TYR A 62 -18.29 25.46 16.20
C TYR A 62 -19.78 25.83 16.15
N ALA A 63 -20.29 26.45 17.21
CA ALA A 63 -21.69 26.87 17.27
C ALA A 63 -22.04 27.87 16.15
N ASP A 64 -21.18 28.86 15.90
CA ASP A 64 -21.40 29.87 14.87
C ASP A 64 -21.45 29.25 13.46
N VAL A 65 -20.53 28.34 13.15
CA VAL A 65 -20.49 27.67 11.85
C VAL A 65 -21.67 26.72 11.69
N MET A 66 -22.02 25.95 12.73
CA MET A 66 -23.15 25.03 12.67
C MET A 66 -24.49 25.76 12.50
N ASN A 67 -24.70 26.88 13.21
CA ASN A 67 -25.90 27.70 13.03
C ASN A 67 -25.98 28.28 11.61
N LYS A 68 -24.87 28.79 11.07
CA LYS A 68 -24.81 29.27 9.68
C LYS A 68 -25.05 28.17 8.65
N VAL A 69 -24.59 26.95 8.93
CA VAL A 69 -24.85 25.77 8.08
C VAL A 69 -26.33 25.42 8.11
N GLU A 70 -26.97 25.41 9.27
CA GLU A 70 -28.42 25.15 9.40
C GLU A 70 -29.25 26.23 8.69
N ASP A 71 -28.89 27.50 8.84
CA ASP A 71 -29.52 28.63 8.13
C ASP A 71 -29.35 28.53 6.60
N ALA A 72 -28.17 28.09 6.15
CA ALA A 72 -27.84 27.96 4.74
C ALA A 72 -28.43 26.69 4.11
N LEU A 73 -28.68 25.63 4.91
CA LEU A 73 -29.40 24.43 4.48
C LEU A 73 -30.87 24.74 4.20
N GLY A 74 -31.45 25.74 4.88
CA GLY A 74 -32.79 26.24 4.59
C GLY A 74 -32.90 27.15 3.35
N LYS A 75 -31.76 27.55 2.74
CA LYS A 75 -31.71 28.46 1.58
C LYS A 75 -31.05 27.77 0.38
N ASP A 76 -31.88 27.27 -0.53
CA ASP A 76 -31.46 26.52 -1.72
C ASP A 76 -30.84 27.37 -2.85
N SER A 77 -30.49 28.64 -2.63
CA SER A 77 -29.90 29.45 -3.69
C SER A 77 -28.47 29.00 -4.02
N CYS A 78 -28.26 28.59 -5.28
CA CYS A 78 -26.95 28.37 -5.90
C CYS A 78 -26.74 29.52 -6.89
N GLY A 79 -26.13 30.61 -6.42
CA GLY A 79 -25.59 31.67 -7.29
C GLY A 79 -24.14 31.36 -7.65
N ALA A 80 -23.62 31.95 -8.73
CA ALA A 80 -22.20 31.87 -9.06
C ALA A 80 -21.37 32.50 -7.92
N LEU A 81 -20.47 31.72 -7.32
CA LEU A 81 -19.75 32.12 -6.12
C LEU A 81 -18.41 32.79 -6.43
N SER A 82 -18.27 34.06 -6.06
CA SER A 82 -17.01 34.81 -6.05
C SER A 82 -16.18 34.47 -4.80
N GLU A 83 -14.87 34.73 -4.81
CA GLU A 83 -13.97 34.45 -3.65
C GLU A 83 -14.34 35.25 -2.39
N ASP A 84 -14.96 36.41 -2.59
CA ASP A 84 -15.40 37.28 -1.51
C ASP A 84 -16.76 36.90 -0.93
N ASP A 85 -17.49 35.99 -1.58
CA ASP A 85 -18.84 35.66 -1.18
C ASP A 85 -18.85 35.04 0.22
N PRO A 86 -19.78 35.47 1.09
CA PRO A 86 -19.89 34.96 2.45
C PRO A 86 -20.11 33.44 2.47
N LEU A 87 -20.70 32.89 1.41
CA LEU A 87 -20.95 31.46 1.27
C LEU A 87 -19.68 30.66 0.99
N TYR A 88 -18.73 31.18 0.20
CA TYR A 88 -17.44 30.53 -0.04
C TYR A 88 -16.60 30.50 1.25
N LYS A 89 -16.57 31.62 1.99
CA LYS A 89 -15.92 31.70 3.30
C LYS A 89 -16.51 30.69 4.29
N LEU A 90 -17.84 30.56 4.33
CA LEU A 90 -18.52 29.55 5.14
C LEU A 90 -18.09 28.13 4.76
N ILE A 91 -18.00 27.79 3.48
CA ILE A 91 -17.55 26.46 3.04
C ILE A 91 -16.10 26.17 3.44
N VAL A 92 -15.21 27.16 3.31
CA VAL A 92 -13.82 27.01 3.75
C VAL A 92 -13.77 26.76 5.27
N ASP A 93 -14.59 27.47 6.05
CA ASP A 93 -14.70 27.26 7.49
C ASP A 93 -15.30 25.90 7.83
N CYS A 94 -16.31 25.43 7.09
CA CYS A 94 -16.86 24.08 7.20
C CYS A 94 -15.81 23.00 6.93
N ASN A 95 -14.96 23.18 5.91
CA ASN A 95 -13.90 22.22 5.61
C ASN A 95 -12.87 22.15 6.73
N LYS A 96 -12.45 23.31 7.27
CA LYS A 96 -11.56 23.35 8.44
C LYS A 96 -12.21 22.65 9.65
N LEU A 97 -13.48 22.97 9.92
CA LEU A 97 -14.22 22.36 11.03
C LEU A 97 -14.36 20.84 10.86
N THR A 98 -14.50 20.35 9.62
CA THR A 98 -14.57 18.91 9.35
C THR A 98 -13.28 18.21 9.74
N VAL A 99 -12.12 18.76 9.39
CA VAL A 99 -10.81 18.22 9.80
C VAL A 99 -10.65 18.28 11.32
N ASP A 100 -11.07 19.38 11.95
CA ASP A 100 -11.01 19.54 13.40
C ASP A 100 -11.91 18.50 14.11
N ILE A 101 -13.13 18.24 13.60
CA ILE A 101 -14.05 17.19 14.11
C ILE A 101 -13.45 15.78 13.94
N GLU A 102 -12.84 15.47 12.79
CA GLU A 102 -12.22 14.16 12.56
C GLU A 102 -11.07 13.90 13.55
N ASN A 103 -10.23 14.90 13.82
CA ASN A 103 -9.15 14.81 14.80
C ASN A 103 -9.69 14.63 16.23
N GLU A 104 -10.77 15.32 16.57
CA GLU A 104 -11.41 15.15 17.88
C GLU A 104 -12.05 13.76 18.04
N ILE A 105 -12.70 13.21 17.00
CA ILE A 105 -13.21 11.84 17.01
C ILE A 105 -12.09 10.83 17.30
N VAL A 106 -10.90 11.02 16.72
CA VAL A 106 -9.73 10.16 16.99
C VAL A 106 -9.27 10.29 18.44
N THR A 107 -9.28 11.51 18.98
CA THR A 107 -8.89 11.80 20.37
C THR A 107 -9.89 11.17 21.36
N VAL A 108 -11.19 11.33 21.12
CA VAL A 108 -12.27 10.72 21.92
C VAL A 108 -12.20 9.19 21.84
N HIS A 109 -11.95 8.63 20.66
CA HIS A 109 -11.73 7.19 20.52
C HIS A 109 -10.53 6.68 21.33
N GLY A 110 -9.43 7.45 21.37
CA GLY A 110 -8.28 7.20 22.24
C GLY A 110 -8.67 7.16 23.72
N PHE A 111 -9.49 8.11 24.16
CA PHE A 111 -10.02 8.16 25.54
C PHE A 111 -10.90 6.95 25.87
N ILE A 112 -11.88 6.61 25.02
CA ILE A 112 -12.76 5.45 25.20
C ILE A 112 -11.90 4.17 25.30
N ARG A 113 -10.92 4.02 24.40
CA ARG A 113 -10.00 2.87 24.38
C ARG A 113 -9.21 2.75 25.68
N SER A 114 -8.64 3.84 26.19
CA SER A 114 -7.87 3.84 27.44
C SER A 114 -8.72 3.39 28.63
N LYS A 115 -9.94 3.92 28.74
CA LYS A 115 -10.86 3.62 29.85
C LYS A 115 -11.49 2.23 29.76
N TYR A 116 -11.74 1.71 28.56
CA TYR A 116 -12.37 0.39 28.34
C TYR A 116 -11.37 -0.78 28.28
N ARG A 117 -10.06 -0.49 28.13
CA ARG A 117 -8.97 -1.48 28.14
C ARG A 117 -8.99 -2.49 29.29
N PRO A 118 -9.23 -2.12 30.57
CA PRO A 118 -9.26 -3.11 31.67
C PRO A 118 -10.44 -4.08 31.60
N ARG A 119 -11.53 -3.71 30.92
CA ARG A 119 -12.69 -4.59 30.71
C ARG A 119 -12.49 -5.48 29.50
N PHE A 120 -12.17 -4.92 28.33
CA PHE A 120 -12.05 -5.71 27.11
C PHE A 120 -10.84 -5.28 26.26
N PRO A 121 -9.63 -5.81 26.56
CA PRO A 121 -8.41 -5.39 25.87
C PRO A 121 -8.37 -5.84 24.39
N GLU A 122 -9.05 -6.93 24.05
CA GLU A 122 -9.04 -7.52 22.70
C GLU A 122 -9.91 -6.74 21.70
N LEU A 123 -10.85 -5.92 22.20
CA LEU A 123 -11.77 -5.14 21.35
C LEU A 123 -11.04 -4.17 20.42
N GLU A 124 -9.92 -3.63 20.89
CA GLU A 124 -9.07 -2.71 20.14
C GLU A 124 -8.49 -3.35 18.87
N SER A 125 -7.94 -4.56 19.02
CA SER A 125 -7.38 -5.29 17.88
C SER A 125 -8.49 -5.70 16.92
N LEU A 126 -9.70 -5.91 17.42
CA LEU A 126 -10.80 -6.43 16.63
C LEU A 126 -11.54 -5.34 15.84
N VAL A 127 -11.72 -4.15 16.41
CA VAL A 127 -12.48 -3.06 15.81
C VAL A 127 -11.61 -1.82 15.70
N HIS A 128 -11.10 -1.53 14.50
CA HIS A 128 -10.25 -0.37 14.24
C HIS A 128 -11.03 0.93 13.95
N HIS A 129 -12.33 0.84 13.66
CA HIS A 129 -13.15 2.00 13.33
C HIS A 129 -13.66 2.70 14.58
N ALA A 130 -13.36 3.99 14.73
CA ALA A 130 -13.69 4.78 15.93
C ALA A 130 -15.19 4.76 16.27
N ILE A 131 -16.06 5.04 15.30
CA ILE A 131 -17.51 5.10 15.52
C ILE A 131 -18.10 3.70 15.77
N GLU A 132 -17.60 2.68 15.07
CA GLU A 132 -18.06 1.29 15.29
C GLU A 132 -17.61 0.80 16.68
N TYR A 133 -16.40 1.14 17.11
CA TYR A 133 -15.88 0.84 18.45
C TYR A 133 -16.76 1.46 19.54
N ALA A 134 -17.07 2.76 19.42
CA ALA A 134 -17.98 3.44 20.36
C ALA A 134 -19.38 2.78 20.40
N SER A 135 -19.91 2.33 19.27
CA SER A 135 -21.18 1.60 19.21
C SER A 135 -21.14 0.26 19.92
N VAL A 136 -20.03 -0.48 19.79
CA VAL A 136 -19.87 -1.77 20.48
C VAL A 136 -19.72 -1.56 21.98
N VAL A 137 -18.91 -0.58 22.41
CA VAL A 137 -18.74 -0.24 23.82
C VAL A 137 -20.07 0.16 24.45
N LYS A 138 -20.86 1.01 23.78
CA LYS A 138 -22.18 1.43 24.26
C LYS A 138 -23.19 0.28 24.34
N GLN A 139 -23.11 -0.69 23.42
CA GLN A 139 -24.00 -1.86 23.41
C GLN A 139 -23.63 -2.92 24.44
N ILE A 140 -22.33 -3.12 24.71
CA ILE A 140 -21.85 -4.12 25.69
C ILE A 140 -21.93 -3.57 27.12
N GLY A 141 -21.52 -2.31 27.34
CA GLY A 141 -21.44 -1.73 28.69
C GLY A 141 -20.61 -2.59 29.66
N ASP A 142 -21.14 -2.82 30.87
CA ASP A 142 -20.57 -3.76 31.85
C ASP A 142 -21.33 -5.09 31.95
N GLU A 143 -22.26 -5.36 31.02
CA GLU A 143 -23.06 -6.59 31.06
C GLU A 143 -22.16 -7.83 30.98
N LYS A 144 -22.46 -8.82 31.85
CA LYS A 144 -21.73 -10.09 31.94
C LYS A 144 -22.32 -11.14 30.99
N ASP A 145 -23.61 -11.04 30.70
CA ASP A 145 -24.35 -12.00 29.87
C ASP A 145 -24.51 -11.48 28.44
N LEU A 146 -23.54 -11.84 27.60
CA LEU A 146 -23.43 -11.39 26.21
C LEU A 146 -24.52 -11.95 25.27
N THR A 147 -25.36 -12.86 25.74
CA THR A 147 -26.51 -13.41 24.99
C THR A 147 -27.67 -12.41 24.91
N LEU A 148 -27.73 -11.45 25.82
CA LEU A 148 -28.75 -10.38 25.83
C LEU A 148 -28.38 -9.22 24.90
N VAL A 149 -27.08 -9.04 24.64
CA VAL A 149 -26.56 -7.95 23.81
C VAL A 149 -26.68 -8.30 22.33
N THR A 150 -27.63 -7.69 21.64
CA THR A 150 -27.71 -7.79 20.17
C THR A 150 -26.81 -6.72 19.54
N LEU A 151 -25.65 -7.14 19.04
CA LEU A 151 -24.73 -6.25 18.31
C LEU A 151 -25.35 -5.83 16.96
N LYS A 152 -25.90 -4.61 16.90
CA LYS A 152 -26.53 -4.04 15.69
C LYS A 152 -25.68 -2.91 15.10
N GLY A 153 -25.62 -2.81 13.78
CA GLY A 153 -24.98 -1.68 13.07
C GLY A 153 -23.51 -1.85 12.70
N LEU A 154 -22.93 -3.05 12.85
CA LEU A 154 -21.54 -3.32 12.46
C LEU A 154 -21.38 -3.49 10.95
N SER A 155 -20.27 -2.95 10.40
CA SER A 155 -20.04 -2.94 8.94
C SER A 155 -19.85 -4.33 8.34
N ALA A 156 -19.35 -5.30 9.10
CA ALA A 156 -19.09 -6.65 8.63
C ALA A 156 -19.93 -7.66 9.42
N LYS A 157 -20.56 -8.61 8.72
CA LYS A 157 -21.33 -9.67 9.38
C LYS A 157 -20.48 -10.61 10.25
N SER A 158 -19.16 -10.64 10.01
CA SER A 158 -18.22 -11.47 10.76
C SER A 158 -17.78 -10.86 12.10
N THR A 159 -17.74 -9.53 12.21
CA THR A 159 -17.25 -8.85 13.41
C THR A 159 -18.05 -9.14 14.69
N PRO A 160 -19.40 -9.19 14.69
CA PRO A 160 -20.14 -9.50 15.92
C PRO A 160 -19.84 -10.89 16.47
N PHE A 161 -19.64 -11.89 15.59
CA PHE A 161 -19.31 -13.25 16.02
C PHE A 161 -17.93 -13.32 16.67
N SER A 162 -16.92 -12.67 16.07
CA SER A 162 -15.60 -12.57 16.68
C SER A 162 -15.64 -11.82 18.00
N VAL A 163 -16.40 -10.72 18.09
CA VAL A 163 -16.56 -9.95 19.34
C VAL A 163 -17.12 -10.86 20.42
N LEU A 164 -18.17 -11.65 20.12
CA LEU A 164 -18.79 -12.57 21.06
C LEU A 164 -17.85 -13.69 21.52
N LEU A 165 -17.11 -14.29 20.58
CA LEU A 165 -16.14 -15.35 20.89
C LEU A 165 -15.04 -14.84 21.82
N PHE A 166 -14.44 -13.70 21.49
CA PHE A 166 -13.43 -13.07 22.34
C PHE A 166 -14.04 -12.68 23.68
N ALA A 167 -15.19 -12.01 23.68
CA ALA A 167 -15.90 -11.62 24.89
C ALA A 167 -16.17 -12.81 25.85
N SER A 168 -16.51 -14.00 25.34
CA SER A 168 -16.68 -15.22 26.15
C SER A 168 -15.40 -15.74 26.83
N THR A 169 -14.24 -15.41 26.28
CA THR A 169 -12.91 -15.85 26.78
C THR A 169 -12.14 -14.71 27.45
N THR A 170 -12.77 -13.56 27.64
CA THR A 170 -12.12 -12.38 28.20
C THR A 170 -11.67 -12.59 29.64
N LYS A 171 -10.48 -12.09 29.93
CA LYS A 171 -9.91 -12.00 31.29
C LYS A 171 -10.21 -10.63 31.95
N GLY A 172 -11.22 -9.93 31.43
CA GLY A 172 -11.58 -8.58 31.83
C GLY A 172 -12.03 -8.47 33.28
N LYS A 173 -11.80 -7.30 33.89
CA LYS A 173 -12.40 -6.96 35.19
C LYS A 173 -13.62 -6.06 34.99
N PRO A 174 -14.64 -6.12 35.86
CA PRO A 174 -15.72 -5.13 35.84
C PRO A 174 -15.18 -3.73 36.11
N LEU A 175 -15.74 -2.75 35.41
CA LEU A 175 -15.38 -1.34 35.55
C LEU A 175 -16.15 -0.73 36.74
N PRO A 176 -15.57 0.25 37.45
CA PRO A 176 -16.34 1.04 38.40
C PRO A 176 -17.37 1.91 37.66
N GLU A 177 -18.54 2.11 38.28
CA GLU A 177 -19.70 2.79 37.66
C GLU A 177 -19.36 4.22 37.19
N ASP A 178 -18.56 4.96 37.96
CA ASP A 178 -18.13 6.32 37.60
C ASP A 178 -17.34 6.35 36.28
N VAL A 179 -16.49 5.34 36.06
CA VAL A 179 -15.70 5.23 34.82
C VAL A 179 -16.60 4.78 33.68
N LEU A 180 -17.52 3.85 33.94
CA LEU A 180 -18.49 3.40 32.94
C LEU A 180 -19.34 4.58 32.43
N GLN A 181 -19.88 5.41 33.34
CA GLN A 181 -20.67 6.58 32.96
C GLN A 181 -19.86 7.57 32.12
N LYS A 182 -18.61 7.87 32.52
CA LYS A 182 -17.70 8.72 31.71
C LYS A 182 -17.42 8.11 30.33
N THR A 183 -17.30 6.78 30.21
CA THR A 183 -17.12 6.13 28.89
C THR A 183 -18.37 6.18 28.03
N LEU A 184 -19.56 6.05 28.60
CA LEU A 184 -20.81 6.15 27.86
C LEU A 184 -21.05 7.58 27.37
N GLU A 185 -20.78 8.58 28.21
CA GLU A 185 -20.82 9.99 27.82
C GLU A 185 -19.83 10.28 26.69
N ALA A 186 -18.62 9.72 26.74
CA ALA A 186 -17.65 9.83 25.66
C ALA A 186 -18.16 9.22 24.34
N CYS A 187 -18.87 8.09 24.42
CA CYS A 187 -19.49 7.47 23.25
C CYS A 187 -20.59 8.37 22.66
N ASP A 188 -21.41 8.99 23.50
CA ASP A 188 -22.46 9.91 23.07
C ASP A 188 -21.88 11.15 22.38
N ARG A 189 -20.82 11.75 22.93
CA ARG A 189 -20.10 12.86 22.28
C ARG A 189 -19.51 12.45 20.92
N ALA A 190 -18.98 11.24 20.80
CA ALA A 190 -18.48 10.73 19.51
C ALA A 190 -19.60 10.60 18.47
N PHE A 191 -20.81 10.18 18.88
CA PHE A 191 -21.96 10.13 17.99
C PHE A 191 -22.50 11.51 17.60
N GLU A 192 -22.48 12.47 18.53
CA GLU A 192 -22.84 13.86 18.25
C GLU A 192 -21.90 14.46 17.19
N LEU A 193 -20.58 14.28 17.36
CA LEU A 193 -19.57 14.72 16.39
C LEU A 193 -19.74 14.06 15.02
N ASP A 194 -20.01 12.76 14.96
CA ASP A 194 -20.28 12.05 13.70
C ASP A 194 -21.57 12.57 13.02
N SER A 195 -22.61 12.87 13.80
CA SER A 195 -23.85 13.46 13.28
C SER A 195 -23.61 14.88 12.71
N ALA A 196 -22.80 15.69 13.39
CA ALA A 196 -22.43 17.03 12.95
C ALA A 196 -21.59 16.97 11.66
N LEU A 197 -20.62 16.06 11.59
CA LEU A 197 -19.82 15.82 10.39
C LEU A 197 -20.71 15.43 9.21
N LYS A 198 -21.69 14.54 9.41
CA LYS A 198 -22.66 14.17 8.37
C LYS A 198 -23.49 15.37 7.90
N LYS A 199 -23.95 16.24 8.82
CA LYS A 199 -24.67 17.48 8.47
C LYS A 199 -23.81 18.41 7.62
N ILE A 200 -22.55 18.63 8.00
CA ILE A 200 -21.61 19.50 7.26
C ILE A 200 -21.35 18.92 5.86
N LEU A 201 -21.10 17.61 5.75
CA LEU A 201 -20.89 16.95 4.46
C LEU A 201 -22.12 17.04 3.56
N ALA A 202 -23.33 16.90 4.10
CA ALA A 202 -24.57 17.06 3.34
C ALA A 202 -24.74 18.50 2.82
N PHE A 203 -24.40 19.50 3.64
CA PHE A 203 -24.38 20.90 3.21
C PHE A 203 -23.35 21.15 2.10
N VAL A 204 -22.13 20.64 2.24
CA VAL A 204 -21.09 20.79 1.22
C VAL A 204 -21.49 20.06 -0.08
N GLU A 205 -22.19 18.93 0.02
CA GLU A 205 -22.72 18.19 -1.12
C GLU A 205 -23.71 19.01 -1.96
N THR A 206 -24.67 19.71 -1.33
CA THR A 206 -25.67 20.52 -2.05
C THR A 206 -25.01 21.69 -2.79
N LYS A 207 -23.94 22.27 -2.23
CA LYS A 207 -23.20 23.39 -2.84
C LYS A 207 -22.07 22.93 -3.76
N MET A 208 -21.78 21.64 -3.84
CA MET A 208 -20.69 21.07 -4.64
C MET A 208 -20.78 21.42 -6.12
N GLY A 209 -22.00 21.43 -6.67
CA GLY A 209 -22.23 21.75 -8.08
C GLY A 209 -21.81 23.17 -8.46
N CYS A 210 -21.81 24.11 -7.50
CA CYS A 210 -21.34 25.48 -7.71
C CYS A 210 -19.83 25.64 -7.43
N ILE A 211 -19.25 24.83 -6.53
CA ILE A 211 -17.84 24.96 -6.11
C ILE A 211 -16.89 24.20 -7.05
N ALA A 212 -17.23 22.94 -7.34
CA ALA A 212 -16.40 22.01 -8.10
C ALA A 212 -17.27 21.27 -9.12
N PRO A 213 -17.76 21.97 -10.16
CA PRO A 213 -18.65 21.39 -11.16
C PRO A 213 -17.96 20.28 -11.98
N ASN A 214 -16.67 20.43 -12.31
CA ASN A 214 -15.97 19.43 -13.11
C ASN A 214 -15.68 18.16 -12.30
N LEU A 215 -15.24 18.29 -11.05
CA LEU A 215 -15.02 17.16 -10.15
C LEU A 215 -16.32 16.39 -9.87
N SER A 216 -17.42 17.12 -9.64
CA SER A 216 -18.76 16.55 -9.45
C SER A 216 -19.24 15.77 -10.66
N ALA A 217 -19.00 16.29 -11.87
CA ALA A 217 -19.36 15.58 -13.10
C ALA A 217 -18.61 14.24 -13.24
N VAL A 218 -17.34 14.18 -12.83
CA VAL A 218 -16.52 12.96 -12.93
C VAL A 218 -16.91 11.94 -11.86
N VAL A 219 -16.96 12.35 -10.59
CA VAL A 219 -16.99 11.44 -9.43
C VAL A 219 -18.37 11.37 -8.76
N GLY A 220 -19.19 12.42 -8.91
CA GLY A 220 -20.45 12.62 -8.17
C GLY A 220 -20.27 13.57 -6.98
N SER A 221 -21.33 14.30 -6.62
CA SER A 221 -21.34 15.33 -5.56
C SER A 221 -20.96 14.76 -4.18
N ALA A 222 -21.58 13.64 -3.78
CA ALA A 222 -21.34 13.00 -2.49
C ALA A 222 -19.86 12.60 -2.29
N VAL A 223 -19.25 12.03 -3.32
CA VAL A 223 -17.85 11.57 -3.25
C VAL A 223 -16.90 12.75 -3.38
N ALA A 224 -17.22 13.75 -4.21
CA ALA A 224 -16.45 14.98 -4.31
C ALA A 224 -16.41 15.74 -2.96
N ALA A 225 -17.52 15.81 -2.23
CA ALA A 225 -17.58 16.37 -0.88
C ALA A 225 -16.61 15.69 0.08
N LYS A 226 -16.61 14.36 0.13
CA LYS A 226 -15.71 13.58 0.99
C LYS A 226 -14.24 13.75 0.61
N LEU A 227 -13.93 13.79 -0.69
CA LEU A 227 -12.57 14.02 -1.18
C LEU A 227 -12.06 15.41 -0.81
N MET A 228 -12.89 16.45 -0.93
CA MET A 228 -12.49 17.80 -0.54
C MET A 228 -12.39 17.96 0.98
N ALA A 229 -13.31 17.38 1.75
CA ALA A 229 -13.26 17.41 3.20
C ALA A 229 -11.93 16.84 3.73
N THR A 230 -11.57 15.64 3.26
CA THR A 230 -10.32 14.98 3.68
C THR A 230 -9.05 15.62 3.11
N ALA A 231 -9.14 16.31 1.96
CA ALA A 231 -8.02 17.03 1.39
C ALA A 231 -7.81 18.44 1.98
N GLY A 232 -8.68 18.90 2.88
CA GLY A 232 -8.62 20.26 3.43
C GLY A 232 -9.08 21.34 2.45
N GLY A 233 -9.99 21.00 1.53
CA GLY A 233 -10.57 21.88 0.52
C GLY A 233 -10.01 21.68 -0.90
N LEU A 234 -10.50 22.50 -1.82
CA LEU A 234 -10.22 22.36 -3.25
C LEU A 234 -8.75 22.61 -3.61
N SER A 235 -8.10 23.58 -2.96
CA SER A 235 -6.67 23.88 -3.16
C SER A 235 -5.77 22.73 -2.68
N GLY A 236 -6.09 22.13 -1.52
CA GLY A 236 -5.39 20.94 -1.03
C GLY A 236 -5.51 19.78 -2.02
N LEU A 237 -6.73 19.50 -2.49
CA LEU A 237 -6.98 18.43 -3.46
C LEU A 237 -6.26 18.65 -4.80
N ALA A 238 -6.17 19.89 -5.28
CA ALA A 238 -5.47 20.22 -6.54
C ALA A 238 -3.95 19.99 -6.46
N LYS A 239 -3.34 20.26 -5.29
CA LYS A 239 -1.92 20.03 -5.02
C LYS A 239 -1.59 18.54 -4.87
N MET A 240 -2.55 17.72 -4.41
CA MET A 240 -2.33 16.29 -4.25
C MET A 240 -2.05 15.56 -5.58
N PRO A 241 -1.09 14.61 -5.61
CA PRO A 241 -0.89 13.74 -6.76
C PRO A 241 -1.99 12.68 -6.85
N SER A 242 -2.21 12.16 -8.06
CA SER A 242 -3.27 11.18 -8.34
C SER A 242 -3.13 9.86 -7.56
N CYS A 243 -1.91 9.48 -7.19
CA CYS A 243 -1.67 8.31 -6.36
C CYS A 243 -2.18 8.46 -4.92
N ASN A 244 -2.15 9.68 -4.37
CA ASN A 244 -2.65 9.97 -3.02
C ASN A 244 -4.17 10.07 -3.05
N VAL A 245 -4.74 10.72 -4.07
CA VAL A 245 -6.20 10.78 -4.28
C VAL A 245 -6.82 9.38 -4.42
N GLN A 246 -6.09 8.42 -5.00
CA GLN A 246 -6.52 7.03 -5.09
C GLN A 246 -6.76 6.38 -3.70
N VAL A 247 -5.99 6.75 -2.68
CA VAL A 247 -6.03 6.12 -1.34
C VAL A 247 -6.80 6.97 -0.32
N LEU A 248 -7.37 8.11 -0.71
CA LEU A 248 -8.18 8.93 0.17
C LEU A 248 -9.42 8.15 0.65
N GLY A 249 -9.67 8.21 1.96
CA GLY A 249 -10.72 7.44 2.62
C GLY A 249 -10.39 5.95 2.81
N GLN A 250 -9.12 5.56 2.62
CA GLN A 250 -8.71 4.18 2.87
C GLN A 250 -8.77 3.85 4.36
N LYS A 251 -9.70 2.96 4.68
CA LYS A 251 -9.84 2.33 5.98
C LYS A 251 -8.62 1.44 6.27
N ARG A 252 -8.11 1.48 7.51
CA ARG A 252 -7.09 0.52 7.98
C ARG A 252 -7.65 -0.89 7.80
N LYS A 253 -6.84 -1.80 7.27
CA LYS A 253 -7.26 -3.18 7.03
C LYS A 253 -7.14 -3.98 8.32
N ASN A 254 -8.24 -4.59 8.76
CA ASN A 254 -8.16 -5.70 9.69
C ASN A 254 -7.58 -6.90 8.92
N LEU A 255 -6.50 -7.48 9.43
CA LEU A 255 -5.92 -8.72 8.89
C LEU A 255 -6.64 -9.96 9.45
N ASP A 256 -7.70 -9.75 10.22
CA ASP A 256 -8.43 -10.79 10.92
C ASP A 256 -9.38 -11.52 9.96
N GLY A 257 -8.86 -12.55 9.30
CA GLY A 257 -9.63 -13.47 8.47
C GLY A 257 -8.76 -14.45 7.68
N PHE A 258 -9.29 -15.65 7.41
CA PHE A 258 -8.58 -16.71 6.66
C PHE A 258 -8.40 -16.43 5.14
N SER A 259 -8.78 -15.23 4.66
CA SER A 259 -8.85 -14.94 3.22
C SER A 259 -7.66 -14.08 2.74
N ALA A 260 -6.71 -14.71 2.05
CA ALA A 260 -5.59 -14.03 1.40
C ALA A 260 -5.98 -13.27 0.10
N VAL A 261 -7.13 -13.59 -0.52
CA VAL A 261 -7.46 -13.19 -1.90
C VAL A 261 -8.41 -11.99 -1.99
N THR A 262 -9.26 -11.77 -0.98
CA THR A 262 -10.37 -10.78 -1.05
C THR A 262 -9.99 -9.40 -0.50
N THR A 263 -8.79 -9.19 0.03
CA THR A 263 -8.38 -7.88 0.54
C THR A 263 -8.05 -6.94 -0.62
N GLN A 264 -9.08 -6.31 -1.21
CA GLN A 264 -8.90 -5.26 -2.21
C GLN A 264 -7.91 -4.23 -1.63
N SER A 265 -6.71 -4.16 -2.22
CA SER A 265 -5.72 -3.19 -1.81
C SER A 265 -6.11 -1.85 -2.42
N ARG A 266 -6.23 -0.81 -1.56
CA ARG A 266 -6.62 0.57 -1.91
C ARG A 266 -8.13 0.75 -2.13
N VAL A 267 -8.89 0.43 -1.09
CA VAL A 267 -10.30 0.84 -0.91
C VAL A 267 -10.28 2.31 -0.51
N GLY A 268 -11.09 3.17 -1.10
CA GLY A 268 -11.16 4.60 -0.77
C GLY A 268 -12.50 5.18 -1.17
N TYR A 269 -12.70 6.50 -1.05
CA TYR A 269 -13.99 7.11 -1.42
C TYR A 269 -14.34 6.93 -2.89
N LEU A 270 -13.33 6.82 -3.77
CA LEU A 270 -13.52 6.60 -5.20
C LEU A 270 -14.21 5.26 -5.53
N GLU A 271 -14.21 4.28 -4.63
CA GLU A 271 -14.96 3.02 -4.81
C GLU A 271 -16.48 3.24 -4.70
N GLN A 272 -16.92 4.25 -3.96
CA GLN A 272 -18.36 4.57 -3.83
C GLN A 272 -18.95 5.15 -5.11
N THR A 273 -18.12 5.47 -6.10
CA THR A 273 -18.59 6.01 -7.38
C THR A 273 -19.33 4.96 -8.20
N GLU A 274 -20.35 5.40 -8.93
CA GLU A 274 -21.12 4.54 -9.82
C GLU A 274 -20.25 3.89 -10.90
N ILE A 275 -19.26 4.61 -11.43
CA ILE A 275 -18.37 4.12 -12.50
C ILE A 275 -17.58 2.91 -12.00
N PHE A 276 -17.06 2.98 -10.76
CA PHE A 276 -16.33 1.88 -10.17
C PHE A 276 -17.24 0.68 -9.88
N GLN A 277 -18.42 0.91 -9.30
CA GLN A 277 -19.35 -0.17 -8.95
C GLN A 277 -19.87 -0.92 -10.19
N LYS A 278 -20.08 -0.21 -11.31
CA LYS A 278 -20.46 -0.80 -12.60
C LYS A 278 -19.33 -1.61 -13.25
N THR A 279 -18.07 -1.39 -12.85
CA THR A 279 -16.91 -2.06 -13.48
C THR A 279 -16.71 -3.49 -12.94
N PRO A 280 -16.44 -4.49 -13.81
CA PRO A 280 -16.16 -5.86 -13.38
C PRO A 280 -14.89 -5.94 -12.51
N PRO A 281 -14.82 -6.88 -11.54
CA PRO A 281 -13.74 -6.93 -10.55
C PRO A 281 -12.33 -7.08 -11.14
N GLY A 282 -12.18 -7.70 -12.31
CA GLY A 282 -10.89 -7.82 -13.01
C GLY A 282 -10.28 -6.47 -13.44
N PHE A 283 -11.13 -5.48 -13.74
CA PHE A 283 -10.70 -4.17 -14.26
C PHE A 283 -10.77 -3.04 -13.23
N ARG A 284 -11.35 -3.29 -12.05
CA ARG A 284 -11.49 -2.32 -10.95
C ARG A 284 -10.18 -1.60 -10.58
N LYS A 285 -9.05 -2.33 -10.58
CA LYS A 285 -7.73 -1.72 -10.30
C LYS A 285 -7.29 -0.68 -11.34
N GLN A 286 -7.64 -0.90 -12.60
CA GLN A 286 -7.32 0.04 -13.68
C GLN A 286 -8.31 1.21 -13.66
N ALA A 287 -9.60 0.93 -13.41
CA ALA A 287 -10.64 1.94 -13.28
C ALA A 287 -10.35 2.96 -12.16
N ILE A 288 -9.96 2.53 -10.95
CA ILE A 288 -9.60 3.47 -9.86
C ILE A 288 -8.44 4.39 -10.27
N LYS A 289 -7.41 3.85 -10.92
CA LYS A 289 -6.26 4.65 -11.37
C LYS A 289 -6.67 5.71 -12.39
N LEU A 290 -7.52 5.33 -13.34
CA LEU A 290 -8.07 6.26 -14.33
C LEU A 290 -8.93 7.33 -13.65
N LEU A 291 -9.82 6.90 -12.75
CA LEU A 291 -10.70 7.79 -12.01
C LEU A 291 -9.90 8.79 -11.19
N ALA A 292 -8.97 8.35 -10.34
CA ALA A 292 -8.12 9.24 -9.53
C ALA A 292 -7.29 10.22 -10.40
N GLY A 293 -6.75 9.74 -11.53
CA GLY A 293 -6.01 10.57 -12.47
C GLY A 293 -6.87 11.66 -13.13
N LYS A 294 -8.11 11.34 -13.49
CA LYS A 294 -9.03 12.30 -14.11
C LYS A 294 -9.70 13.22 -13.09
N SER A 295 -9.99 12.72 -11.88
CA SER A 295 -10.49 13.51 -10.75
C SER A 295 -9.47 14.57 -10.32
N THR A 296 -8.18 14.23 -10.27
CA THR A 296 -7.14 15.23 -9.96
C THR A 296 -7.01 16.31 -11.02
N LEU A 297 -7.14 15.96 -12.30
CA LEU A 297 -7.18 16.95 -13.38
C LEU A 297 -8.42 17.86 -13.26
N ALA A 298 -9.60 17.27 -13.02
CA ALA A 298 -10.84 18.03 -12.82
C ALA A 298 -10.75 18.97 -11.61
N ALA A 299 -10.21 18.50 -10.48
CA ALA A 299 -10.00 19.32 -9.28
C ALA A 299 -9.04 20.50 -9.54
N ARG A 300 -8.01 20.31 -10.37
CA ARG A 300 -7.08 21.41 -10.76
C ARG A 300 -7.75 22.44 -11.65
N VAL A 301 -8.61 22.01 -12.58
CA VAL A 301 -9.41 22.91 -13.42
C VAL A 301 -10.39 23.72 -12.56
N ASP A 302 -11.06 23.06 -11.62
CA ASP A 302 -11.97 23.71 -10.67
C ASP A 302 -11.23 24.69 -9.76
N ALA A 303 -10.02 24.35 -9.30
CA ALA A 303 -9.19 25.24 -8.48
C ALA A 303 -8.78 26.52 -9.23
N CYS A 304 -8.54 26.43 -10.54
CA CYS A 304 -8.27 27.59 -11.39
C CYS A 304 -9.55 28.32 -11.85
N ARG A 305 -10.74 27.89 -11.41
CA ARG A 305 -12.06 28.45 -11.77
C ARG A 305 -12.29 28.55 -13.29
N GLY A 306 -11.75 27.60 -14.07
CA GLY A 306 -11.72 27.70 -15.53
C GLY A 306 -13.08 27.56 -16.22
N ASP A 307 -14.02 26.79 -15.64
CA ASP A 307 -15.34 26.54 -16.24
C ASP A 307 -16.45 26.30 -15.20
N PRO A 308 -17.41 27.24 -15.03
CA PRO A 308 -18.50 27.11 -14.05
C PRO A 308 -19.60 26.11 -14.48
N LEU A 309 -19.67 25.75 -15.76
CA LEU A 309 -20.71 24.87 -16.31
C LEU A 309 -20.35 23.38 -16.29
N GLY A 310 -19.17 23.01 -15.79
CA GLY A 310 -18.72 21.62 -15.75
C GLY A 310 -18.40 21.03 -17.13
N THR A 311 -18.18 21.87 -18.15
CA THR A 311 -17.95 21.48 -19.54
C THR A 311 -16.71 20.60 -19.70
N ASN A 312 -15.67 20.81 -18.88
CA ASN A 312 -14.45 19.99 -18.90
C ASN A 312 -14.60 18.66 -18.17
N GLY A 313 -15.49 18.57 -17.17
CA GLY A 313 -15.72 17.34 -16.40
C GLY A 313 -16.41 16.24 -17.21
N LYS A 314 -17.37 16.60 -18.06
CA LYS A 314 -18.13 15.66 -18.93
C LYS A 314 -17.23 14.83 -19.87
N PRO A 315 -16.32 15.42 -20.68
CA PRO A 315 -15.44 14.65 -21.56
C PRO A 315 -14.47 13.77 -20.77
N LEU A 316 -14.00 14.22 -19.60
CA LEU A 316 -13.14 13.39 -18.74
C LEU A 316 -13.89 12.14 -18.24
N ARG A 317 -15.18 12.27 -17.90
CA ARG A 317 -16.04 11.14 -17.53
C ARG A 317 -16.23 10.18 -18.71
N GLU A 318 -16.52 10.70 -19.91
CA GLU A 318 -16.66 9.88 -21.12
C GLU A 318 -15.35 9.15 -21.47
N GLU A 319 -14.20 9.80 -21.33
CA GLU A 319 -12.90 9.16 -21.54
C GLU A 319 -12.66 8.00 -20.58
N ILE A 320 -13.09 8.11 -19.33
CA ILE A 320 -13.00 7.01 -18.36
C ILE A 320 -13.87 5.85 -18.84
N GLN A 321 -15.12 6.12 -19.21
CA GLN A 321 -16.06 5.09 -19.69
C GLN A 321 -15.53 4.40 -20.94
N LYS A 322 -15.14 5.17 -21.98
CA LYS A 322 -14.55 4.65 -23.23
C LYS A 322 -13.33 3.76 -22.97
N LYS A 323 -12.47 4.12 -22.01
CA LYS A 323 -11.30 3.30 -21.64
C LYS A 323 -11.71 2.02 -20.92
N ILE A 324 -12.70 2.08 -20.02
CA ILE A 324 -13.20 0.89 -19.32
C ILE A 324 -13.87 -0.05 -20.31
N ASP A 325 -14.65 0.45 -21.25
CA ASP A 325 -15.32 -0.35 -22.28
C ASP A 325 -14.29 -1.04 -23.18
N LYS A 326 -13.28 -0.29 -23.63
CA LYS A 326 -12.16 -0.85 -24.40
C LYS A 326 -11.34 -1.91 -23.63
N LEU A 327 -11.27 -1.82 -22.30
CA LEU A 327 -10.62 -2.84 -21.48
C LEU A 327 -11.46 -4.12 -21.36
N GLN A 328 -12.78 -3.99 -21.44
CA GLN A 328 -13.70 -5.12 -21.44
C GLN A 328 -13.76 -5.83 -22.79
N GLU A 329 -13.45 -5.13 -23.88
CA GLU A 329 -13.33 -5.74 -25.21
C GLU A 329 -12.28 -6.85 -25.21
N PRO A 330 -12.64 -8.09 -25.59
CA PRO A 330 -11.68 -9.16 -25.70
C PRO A 330 -10.67 -8.82 -26.80
N GLY A 331 -9.39 -9.14 -26.55
CA GLY A 331 -8.35 -8.96 -27.56
C GLY A 331 -8.68 -9.77 -28.82
N VAL A 332 -8.30 -9.22 -29.98
CA VAL A 332 -8.53 -9.88 -31.28
C VAL A 332 -7.99 -11.32 -31.23
N ALA A 333 -8.84 -12.27 -31.63
CA ALA A 333 -8.48 -13.67 -31.68
C ALA A 333 -7.21 -13.86 -32.52
N ARG A 334 -6.17 -14.42 -31.89
CA ARG A 334 -4.93 -14.72 -32.60
C ARG A 334 -5.21 -15.83 -33.58
N GLN A 335 -5.15 -15.50 -34.87
CA GLN A 335 -5.19 -16.52 -35.91
C GLN A 335 -3.98 -17.46 -35.74
N PRO A 336 -4.15 -18.78 -35.95
CA PRO A 336 -3.05 -19.72 -35.84
C PRO A 336 -1.97 -19.30 -36.84
N LYS A 337 -0.78 -18.95 -36.32
CA LYS A 337 0.35 -18.62 -37.19
C LYS A 337 0.73 -19.90 -37.92
N PRO A 338 0.74 -19.91 -39.27
CA PRO A 338 1.16 -21.09 -40.00
C PRO A 338 2.59 -21.44 -39.60
N LEU A 339 2.86 -22.74 -39.49
CA LEU A 339 4.22 -23.20 -39.26
C LEU A 339 5.10 -22.69 -40.42
N PRO A 340 6.37 -22.31 -40.14
CA PRO A 340 7.30 -22.04 -41.21
C PRO A 340 7.41 -23.29 -42.09
N VAL A 341 7.48 -23.06 -43.41
CA VAL A 341 7.64 -24.16 -44.38
C VAL A 341 8.85 -25.00 -43.98
N PRO A 342 8.75 -26.35 -44.00
CA PRO A 342 9.87 -27.23 -43.73
C PRO A 342 10.99 -27.04 -44.77
N ASP A 343 11.92 -26.13 -44.50
CA ASP A 343 13.08 -25.93 -45.35
C ASP A 343 14.07 -27.08 -45.15
N MET A 344 14.27 -27.89 -46.19
CA MET A 344 15.30 -28.94 -46.23
C MET A 344 16.73 -28.38 -46.44
N THR A 345 16.88 -27.05 -46.40
CA THR A 345 18.17 -26.41 -46.64
C THR A 345 19.12 -26.60 -45.46
N ALA A 346 20.39 -26.89 -45.77
CA ALA A 346 21.41 -27.02 -44.75
C ALA A 346 21.60 -25.67 -44.02
N LYS A 347 21.46 -25.68 -42.69
CA LYS A 347 21.69 -24.48 -41.86
C LYS A 347 23.14 -23.99 -42.03
N LYS A 348 23.32 -22.68 -42.20
CA LYS A 348 24.65 -22.05 -42.27
C LYS A 348 25.46 -22.38 -41.01
N LYS A 349 26.59 -23.06 -41.18
CA LYS A 349 27.51 -23.39 -40.08
C LYS A 349 28.24 -22.11 -39.65
N ARG A 350 28.16 -21.77 -38.36
CA ARG A 350 28.91 -20.68 -37.75
C ARG A 350 29.87 -21.24 -36.70
N GLY A 351 31.03 -20.62 -36.56
CA GLY A 351 32.00 -20.91 -35.50
C GLY A 351 31.88 -19.93 -34.33
N GLY A 352 32.80 -20.04 -33.36
CA GLY A 352 32.99 -19.04 -32.31
C GLY A 352 32.60 -19.48 -30.90
N ARG A 353 33.23 -18.85 -29.90
CA ARG A 353 33.09 -19.17 -28.46
C ARG A 353 31.64 -19.10 -27.99
N ARG A 354 30.88 -18.09 -28.43
CA ARG A 354 29.46 -17.90 -28.05
C ARG A 354 28.57 -19.01 -28.61
N LEU A 355 28.75 -19.38 -29.87
CA LEU A 355 27.95 -20.43 -30.50
C LEU A 355 28.33 -21.81 -29.97
N ARG A 356 29.61 -22.06 -29.70
CA ARG A 356 30.09 -23.28 -29.05
C ARG A 356 29.45 -23.46 -27.67
N LYS A 357 29.47 -22.42 -26.82
CA LYS A 357 28.75 -22.41 -25.53
C LYS A 357 27.24 -22.62 -25.67
N MET A 358 26.60 -22.05 -26.69
CA MET A 358 25.16 -22.25 -26.95
C MET A 358 24.87 -23.69 -27.37
N LYS A 359 25.70 -24.29 -28.23
CA LYS A 359 25.59 -25.69 -28.64
C LYS A 359 25.83 -26.63 -27.47
N GLU A 360 26.83 -26.37 -26.63
CA GLU A 360 27.13 -27.14 -25.42
C GLU A 360 25.95 -27.18 -24.43
N ARG A 361 25.13 -26.12 -24.36
CA ARG A 361 23.92 -26.10 -23.50
C ARG A 361 22.84 -27.08 -23.93
N TYR A 362 22.66 -27.29 -25.24
CA TYR A 362 21.64 -28.16 -25.80
C TYR A 362 22.18 -29.52 -26.24
N ALA A 363 23.51 -29.65 -26.35
CA ALA A 363 24.16 -30.89 -26.72
C ALA A 363 24.00 -31.91 -25.60
N VAL A 364 23.79 -33.17 -26.00
CA VAL A 364 23.85 -34.31 -25.09
C VAL A 364 25.23 -34.33 -24.44
N THR A 365 25.27 -34.33 -23.12
CA THR A 365 26.51 -34.38 -22.34
C THR A 365 27.27 -35.67 -22.62
N GLU A 366 28.58 -35.66 -22.42
CA GLU A 366 29.40 -36.87 -22.62
C GLU A 366 28.98 -38.01 -21.70
N MET A 367 28.60 -37.69 -20.45
CA MET A 367 27.98 -38.67 -19.53
C MET A 367 26.75 -39.33 -20.13
N ARG A 368 25.85 -38.54 -20.74
CA ARG A 368 24.63 -39.07 -21.38
C ARG A 368 24.92 -39.81 -22.69
N LYS A 369 25.99 -39.45 -23.41
CA LYS A 369 26.46 -40.25 -24.56
C LYS A 369 26.98 -41.62 -24.14
N LEU A 370 27.67 -41.71 -23.00
CA LEU A 370 28.16 -42.97 -22.43
C LEU A 370 27.02 -43.81 -21.86
N SER A 371 26.03 -43.18 -21.21
CA SER A 371 24.82 -43.91 -20.76
C SER A 371 24.01 -44.46 -21.92
N ASN A 372 23.97 -43.74 -23.05
CA ASN A 372 23.27 -44.18 -24.25
C ASN A 372 24.03 -45.27 -25.04
N ARG A 373 25.31 -45.53 -24.75
CA ARG A 373 26.01 -46.67 -25.35
C ARG A 373 25.75 -47.90 -24.52
N VAL A 374 25.44 -49.01 -25.19
CA VAL A 374 25.25 -50.32 -24.58
C VAL A 374 26.28 -51.26 -25.18
N ALA A 375 27.05 -51.96 -24.34
CA ALA A 375 27.94 -52.99 -24.83
C ALA A 375 27.13 -54.24 -25.14
N PHE A 376 27.32 -54.79 -26.34
CA PHE A 376 26.65 -56.00 -26.76
C PHE A 376 27.12 -57.20 -25.92
N GLY A 377 26.19 -58.02 -25.42
CA GLY A 377 26.49 -59.21 -24.62
C GLY A 377 26.81 -58.97 -23.15
N VAL A 378 26.73 -57.73 -22.64
CA VAL A 378 26.94 -57.41 -21.22
C VAL A 378 25.68 -56.77 -20.65
N ALA A 379 25.15 -57.34 -19.55
CA ALA A 379 24.01 -56.76 -18.85
C ALA A 379 24.37 -55.36 -18.30
N SER A 380 23.54 -54.36 -18.60
CA SER A 380 23.73 -53.01 -18.07
C SER A 380 23.30 -52.93 -16.62
N GLU A 381 24.08 -52.22 -15.80
CA GLU A 381 23.66 -51.88 -14.44
C GLU A 381 22.47 -50.92 -14.50
N GLU A 382 21.40 -51.25 -13.77
CA GLU A 382 20.19 -50.45 -13.67
C GLU A 382 20.07 -49.89 -12.24
N SER A 383 19.82 -48.59 -12.10
CA SER A 383 19.35 -48.05 -10.83
C SER A 383 17.83 -47.94 -10.85
N SER A 384 17.18 -48.51 -9.84
CA SER A 384 15.79 -48.20 -9.51
C SER A 384 15.80 -47.21 -8.35
N LEU A 385 15.80 -45.91 -8.66
CA LEU A 385 15.67 -44.85 -7.67
C LEU A 385 14.41 -44.04 -8.00
N GLY A 386 13.39 -44.19 -7.14
CA GLY A 386 12.23 -43.32 -7.05
C GLY A 386 11.00 -43.75 -7.85
N ASP A 387 11.13 -44.09 -9.13
CA ASP A 387 9.97 -44.27 -10.04
C ASP A 387 9.69 -45.73 -10.45
N GLY A 388 10.39 -46.69 -9.85
CA GLY A 388 10.20 -48.14 -10.11
C GLY A 388 10.62 -48.62 -11.50
N LEU A 389 10.82 -47.72 -12.47
CA LEU A 389 11.40 -47.98 -13.78
C LEU A 389 12.93 -47.88 -13.68
N GLY A 390 13.62 -49.00 -13.90
CA GLY A 390 15.08 -49.05 -13.91
C GLY A 390 15.67 -48.15 -14.98
N VAL A 391 16.55 -47.23 -14.60
CA VAL A 391 17.33 -46.43 -15.54
C VAL A 391 18.65 -47.14 -15.78
N GLY A 392 18.84 -47.65 -17.00
CA GLY A 392 20.10 -48.30 -17.41
C GLY A 392 21.23 -47.30 -17.57
N TYR A 393 22.39 -47.60 -16.96
CA TYR A 393 23.59 -46.77 -17.07
C TYR A 393 24.44 -47.06 -18.31
N GLY A 394 24.04 -48.02 -19.15
CA GLY A 394 24.79 -48.39 -20.36
C GLY A 394 26.26 -48.69 -20.04
N MET A 395 27.18 -48.08 -20.81
CA MET A 395 28.62 -48.20 -20.60
C MET A 395 29.16 -47.39 -19.41
N LEU A 396 28.36 -46.47 -18.81
CA LEU A 396 28.81 -45.65 -17.68
C LEU A 396 29.05 -46.48 -16.41
N GLY A 397 28.35 -47.62 -16.26
CA GLY A 397 28.48 -48.55 -15.13
C GLY A 397 29.55 -49.64 -15.29
N GLN A 398 30.18 -49.79 -16.47
CA GLN A 398 31.07 -50.93 -16.75
C GLN A 398 32.49 -50.83 -16.17
N GLY A 399 32.75 -49.86 -15.30
CA GLY A 399 34.09 -49.54 -14.76
C GLY A 399 34.63 -50.49 -13.66
N GLY A 400 34.02 -51.66 -13.44
CA GLY A 400 34.50 -52.69 -12.50
C GLY A 400 34.47 -52.30 -11.01
N SER A 401 34.17 -51.05 -10.68
CA SER A 401 33.94 -50.56 -9.32
C SER A 401 32.46 -50.27 -9.16
N LYS A 402 31.81 -50.84 -8.13
CA LYS A 402 30.40 -50.60 -7.76
C LYS A 402 30.07 -49.13 -7.39
N ARG A 403 30.96 -48.19 -7.70
CA ARG A 403 30.83 -46.75 -7.47
C ARG A 403 31.17 -46.02 -8.77
N LEU A 404 30.18 -45.31 -9.31
CA LEU A 404 30.36 -44.42 -10.46
C LEU A 404 31.33 -43.28 -10.10
N ARG A 405 32.60 -43.37 -10.52
CA ARG A 405 33.56 -42.26 -10.44
C ARG A 405 33.46 -41.41 -11.68
N VAL A 406 32.47 -40.52 -11.71
CA VAL A 406 32.31 -39.57 -12.81
C VAL A 406 32.59 -38.17 -12.30
N SER A 407 33.57 -37.49 -12.87
CA SER A 407 33.77 -36.05 -12.63
C SER A 407 32.60 -35.31 -13.27
N SER A 408 31.54 -35.06 -12.50
CA SER A 408 30.48 -34.18 -12.96
C SER A 408 31.06 -32.77 -13.07
N VAL A 409 31.37 -32.33 -14.29
CA VAL A 409 31.47 -30.89 -14.51
C VAL A 409 30.04 -30.39 -14.35
N PRO A 410 29.72 -29.60 -13.30
CA PRO A 410 28.36 -29.14 -13.13
C PRO A 410 28.02 -28.32 -14.36
N SER A 411 27.15 -28.86 -15.22
CA SER A 411 26.53 -28.05 -16.26
C SER A 411 25.75 -27.00 -15.49
N LYS A 412 26.31 -25.79 -15.38
CA LYS A 412 25.61 -24.61 -14.87
C LYS A 412 24.51 -24.30 -15.89
N LEU A 413 23.48 -25.13 -15.94
CA LEU A 413 22.20 -24.83 -16.53
C LEU A 413 21.60 -23.78 -15.61
N LYS A 414 22.16 -22.56 -15.73
CA LYS A 414 21.58 -21.36 -15.15
C LYS A 414 20.15 -21.32 -15.65
N LEU A 415 19.23 -21.09 -14.73
CA LEU A 415 17.84 -20.87 -15.08
C LEU A 415 17.82 -19.76 -16.16
N GLY A 416 16.86 -19.82 -17.09
CA GLY A 416 16.83 -18.84 -18.18
C GLY A 416 16.98 -17.43 -17.60
N ALA A 417 17.87 -16.60 -18.15
CA ALA A 417 18.22 -15.32 -17.52
C ALA A 417 17.01 -14.43 -17.20
N LYS A 418 15.89 -14.60 -17.93
CA LYS A 418 14.60 -13.95 -17.65
C LYS A 418 13.90 -14.49 -16.39
N LEU A 419 13.94 -15.80 -16.17
CA LEU A 419 13.40 -16.46 -14.98
C LEU A 419 14.28 -16.15 -13.77
N GLU A 420 15.61 -16.18 -13.90
CA GLU A 420 16.52 -15.73 -12.83
C GLU A 420 16.28 -14.27 -12.46
N LYS A 421 16.14 -13.38 -13.46
CA LYS A 421 15.79 -11.98 -13.20
C LYS A 421 14.45 -11.86 -12.48
N LYS A 422 13.41 -12.58 -12.92
CA LYS A 422 12.10 -12.59 -12.25
C LYS A 422 12.15 -13.14 -10.83
N LEU A 423 12.96 -14.17 -10.56
CA LEU A 423 13.13 -14.73 -9.23
C LEU A 423 13.90 -13.77 -8.32
N LYS A 424 14.97 -13.13 -8.82
CA LYS A 424 15.72 -12.11 -8.09
C LYS A 424 14.86 -10.88 -7.80
N GLU A 425 14.09 -10.42 -8.78
CA GLU A 425 13.13 -9.32 -8.61
C GLU A 425 12.06 -9.71 -7.57
N ARG A 426 11.55 -10.95 -7.61
CA ARG A 426 10.59 -11.45 -6.61
C ARG A 426 11.20 -11.49 -5.21
N GLN A 427 12.43 -11.98 -5.05
CA GLN A 427 13.16 -12.01 -3.77
C GLN A 427 13.40 -10.59 -3.22
N TYR A 428 13.71 -9.64 -4.10
CA TYR A 428 13.82 -8.22 -3.74
C TYR A 428 12.47 -7.66 -3.28
N THR A 429 11.38 -7.93 -4.01
CA THR A 429 10.04 -7.47 -3.62
C THR A 429 9.50 -8.14 -2.36
N SER A 430 9.80 -9.43 -2.12
CA SER A 430 9.35 -10.12 -0.90
C SER A 430 10.06 -9.64 0.35
N GLY A 431 11.31 -9.17 0.24
CA GLY A 431 12.02 -8.47 1.33
C GLY A 431 11.45 -7.08 1.62
N VAL A 432 10.77 -6.46 0.65
CA VAL A 432 10.13 -5.13 0.76
C VAL A 432 8.67 -5.22 1.20
N THR A 433 7.92 -6.29 0.86
CA THR A 433 6.47 -6.35 1.13
C THR A 433 6.09 -6.69 2.57
N THR A 434 6.97 -7.28 3.36
CA THR A 434 6.80 -7.36 4.83
C THR A 434 7.20 -6.05 5.52
N ALA A 435 7.54 -5.00 4.76
CA ALA A 435 8.04 -3.72 5.28
C ALA A 435 7.11 -2.53 5.16
N THR A 436 6.01 -2.63 4.41
CA THR A 436 5.20 -1.45 4.09
C THR A 436 4.03 -1.20 5.05
N THR A 437 3.93 -1.93 6.17
CA THR A 437 2.82 -1.76 7.13
C THR A 437 3.24 -1.36 8.55
N SER A 438 4.54 -1.14 8.80
CA SER A 438 5.02 -0.54 10.04
C SER A 438 6.34 0.18 9.76
N GLY A 439 6.47 1.43 10.23
CA GLY A 439 7.47 2.43 9.83
C GLY A 439 8.94 2.06 10.06
N PHE A 440 9.45 1.07 9.35
CA PHE A 440 10.85 0.66 9.37
C PHE A 440 11.53 1.05 8.06
N MET A 441 11.61 2.36 7.78
CA MET A 441 12.35 2.91 6.64
C MET A 441 13.85 3.10 6.93
N THR A 442 14.32 2.83 8.15
CA THR A 442 15.74 2.83 8.49
C THR A 442 16.21 1.38 8.68
N SER A 443 17.13 0.95 7.81
CA SER A 443 17.97 -0.27 7.91
C SER A 443 17.30 -1.57 8.40
N ARG A 444 16.92 -2.48 7.49
CA ARG A 444 16.40 -3.81 7.87
C ARG A 444 17.45 -4.91 7.82
N LEU A 445 17.55 -5.60 8.95
CA LEU A 445 18.23 -6.88 9.16
C LEU A 445 17.55 -8.00 8.35
N ALA A 446 18.27 -8.61 7.41
CA ALA A 446 17.86 -9.73 6.58
C ALA A 446 18.60 -10.99 7.04
N PHE A 447 17.86 -12.06 7.35
CA PHE A 447 18.45 -13.35 7.69
C PHE A 447 18.72 -14.14 6.41
N THR A 448 19.99 -14.33 6.05
CA THR A 448 20.37 -15.22 4.95
C THR A 448 20.89 -16.55 5.51
N PRO A 449 20.60 -17.70 4.86
CA PRO A 449 21.01 -19.01 5.36
C PRO A 449 22.54 -19.25 5.27
N VAL A 450 23.30 -18.32 4.70
CA VAL A 450 24.74 -18.46 4.47
C VAL A 450 25.56 -17.54 5.38
N GLN A 451 25.05 -16.36 5.77
CA GLN A 451 25.85 -15.35 6.49
C GLN A 451 25.19 -14.78 7.77
N GLY A 452 23.96 -15.18 8.13
CA GLY A 452 23.30 -14.70 9.35
C GLY A 452 22.51 -13.40 9.13
N ILE A 453 22.45 -12.54 10.15
CA ILE A 453 21.67 -11.28 10.15
C ILE A 453 22.48 -10.15 9.53
N GLU A 454 22.07 -9.66 8.35
CA GLU A 454 22.76 -8.57 7.65
C GLU A 454 21.87 -7.33 7.50
N LEU A 455 22.40 -6.14 7.77
CA LEU A 455 21.73 -4.88 7.50
C LEU A 455 21.70 -4.62 5.98
N CYS A 456 20.56 -4.82 5.35
CA CYS A 456 20.37 -4.49 3.94
C CYS A 456 20.16 -2.97 3.80
N ASN A 457 21.12 -2.24 3.25
CA ASN A 457 20.96 -0.84 2.86
C ASN A 457 20.42 -0.74 1.40
N PRO A 458 19.15 -0.36 1.18
CA PRO A 458 18.56 -0.29 -0.16
C PRO A 458 19.07 0.90 -1.00
N GLY A 459 19.76 1.87 -0.39
CA GLY A 459 20.30 3.05 -1.08
C GLY A 459 21.63 2.79 -1.81
N ALA A 460 22.45 1.85 -1.32
CA ALA A 460 23.81 1.62 -1.83
C ALA A 460 23.85 1.10 -3.29
N VAL A 461 22.77 0.48 -3.78
CA VAL A 461 22.73 -0.08 -5.14
C VAL A 461 22.35 0.96 -6.20
N LYS A 462 21.79 2.12 -5.83
CA LYS A 462 21.47 3.19 -6.78
C LYS A 462 22.69 3.98 -7.28
N LEU A 463 23.84 3.87 -6.62
CA LEU A 463 25.11 4.47 -7.07
C LEU A 463 25.81 3.65 -8.17
N GLY A 464 25.28 2.50 -8.58
CA GLY A 464 25.91 1.60 -9.55
C GLY A 464 25.38 1.66 -10.99
N SER A 465 24.60 2.68 -11.38
CA SER A 465 24.01 2.72 -12.73
C SER A 465 23.98 4.11 -13.35
N GLY A 466 25.08 4.44 -14.03
CA GLY A 466 25.10 5.44 -15.10
C GLY A 466 26.05 6.60 -14.85
N THR A 467 27.36 6.37 -15.05
CA THR A 467 28.43 7.35 -15.43
C THR A 467 29.85 6.83 -15.19
N GLN A 468 30.06 5.58 -14.80
CA GLN A 468 31.41 5.00 -14.75
C GLN A 468 31.87 4.67 -16.18
N SER A 469 32.84 5.43 -16.69
CA SER A 469 33.35 5.33 -18.05
C SER A 469 33.81 3.91 -18.39
N THR A 470 33.48 3.44 -19.59
CA THR A 470 33.93 2.14 -20.12
C THR A 470 35.41 2.13 -20.52
N TYR A 471 36.18 3.15 -20.16
CA TYR A 471 37.55 3.36 -20.66
C TYR A 471 38.66 2.90 -19.69
N PHE A 472 38.36 2.72 -18.40
CA PHE A 472 39.36 2.29 -17.43
C PHE A 472 38.84 1.12 -16.59
N SER A 473 39.53 -0.02 -16.66
CA SER A 473 39.33 -1.13 -15.72
C SER A 473 40.25 -0.96 -14.52
N GLU A 474 39.76 -1.20 -13.30
CA GLU A 474 40.53 -1.15 -12.04
C GLU A 474 41.79 -2.06 -12.04
N SER A 475 41.89 -3.02 -12.96
CA SER A 475 43.02 -3.95 -13.08
C SER A 475 44.01 -3.66 -14.22
N GLY A 476 43.91 -2.51 -14.91
CA GLY A 476 44.82 -2.16 -16.01
C GLY A 476 46.03 -1.34 -15.55
N THR A 477 47.24 -1.88 -15.65
CA THR A 477 48.49 -1.14 -15.39
C THR A 477 48.96 -0.37 -16.64
N PHE A 478 49.41 0.88 -16.45
CA PHE A 478 49.98 1.72 -17.51
C PHE A 478 51.47 1.42 -17.69
N SER A 479 51.93 1.24 -18.94
CA SER A 479 53.35 1.23 -19.29
C SER A 479 53.74 2.56 -19.96
N GLN A 480 54.69 3.27 -19.36
CA GLN A 480 55.30 4.46 -19.98
C GLN A 480 56.38 4.03 -20.97
N ILE A 481 56.20 4.35 -22.24
CA ILE A 481 57.26 4.22 -23.25
C ILE A 481 57.98 5.57 -23.32
N LYS A 482 59.29 5.59 -23.04
CA LYS A 482 60.14 6.77 -23.25
C LYS A 482 60.30 7.00 -24.75
N LYS A 483 59.94 8.19 -25.23
CA LYS A 483 60.18 8.61 -26.61
C LYS A 483 61.70 8.72 -26.85
N ILE A 484 62.15 8.15 -27.97
CA ILE A 484 63.49 8.34 -28.55
C ILE A 484 63.50 9.68 -29.28
#